data_AF-A0AA36N2Y0-F1
#
_entry.id   AF-A0AA36N2Y0-F1
#
_cell.length_a   1.000
_cell.length_b   1.000
_cell.length_c   1.000
_cell.angle_alpha   90.00
_cell.angle_beta   90.00
_cell.angle_gamma   90.00
#
_symmetry.space_group_name_H-M   'P 1'
#
loop_
_entity.id
_entity.type
_entity.pdbx_description
1 polymer ?
#
loop_
_entity_poly.entity_id
_entity_poly.type
_entity_poly.pdbx_seq_one_letter_code
_entity_poly.pdbx_strand_id
1 'polypeptide(L)'
;MEKVGRSSRSGGWRDAFLNRRKGETRSASREASREPREPREPRQRPAVDFDEKAMLEQDQARIDQLLRRETRNASGGTARPPVKKPPAPPKVTPYKFRSDTAPPSPSSTTSERNSPEAAVPDDLSSLMDAISAGYVDYSHMAGKVTVADVSHLKFDAKPGCEGDCCIKGGYVRGAERWVVKVASGWPNNTALGLSNSQGVMLVFSQTSGVLEDGGYLTDLRTALAASLCVRSFAPQGAKVVALVGTGVIASLLVQQLPKILPEVIGIRGTKGSLITEATLLVASRSREAAEKLLAAASGWAERRAVELAEAADLADVLVTCTPSSQPLISRLKPGQLIVALGADAKGKRELGPQVFAGNPVVLADSKTQCLSFGECASAVKDGVLAADSVAELGSYLASGGARASAERSVVVDLTGVAVQDVVIASMVLDAVDASQSSCCIS
;
A
#
# COMPACT_ATOMS: atom_id res chain seq x y z
N MET A 1 25.60 29.07 -39.35
CA MET A 1 24.15 29.11 -39.66
C MET A 1 23.80 27.69 -40.09
N GLU A 2 22.97 26.89 -39.45
CA GLU A 2 21.79 27.11 -38.60
C GLU A 2 21.62 25.86 -37.71
N LYS A 3 21.20 26.04 -36.45
CA LYS A 3 20.90 24.96 -35.50
C LYS A 3 19.43 24.55 -35.68
N VAL A 4 19.15 23.26 -35.92
CA VAL A 4 17.81 22.68 -35.75
C VAL A 4 17.78 21.98 -34.39
N GLY A 5 17.17 22.65 -33.41
CA GLY A 5 16.92 22.10 -32.08
C GLY A 5 15.65 21.23 -32.07
N ARG A 6 15.79 19.96 -31.70
CA ARG A 6 14.65 19.13 -31.26
C ARG A 6 14.44 19.38 -29.77
N SER A 7 13.37 20.09 -29.43
CA SER A 7 12.88 20.22 -28.05
C SER A 7 12.25 18.89 -27.61
N SER A 8 12.79 18.26 -26.57
CA SER A 8 12.14 17.15 -25.86
C SER A 8 10.92 17.67 -25.10
N ARG A 9 9.72 17.24 -25.50
CA ARG A 9 8.48 17.45 -24.75
C ARG A 9 8.47 16.51 -23.54
N SER A 10 8.97 16.98 -22.40
CA SER A 10 8.88 16.30 -21.09
C SER A 10 7.67 16.79 -20.29
N GLY A 11 6.48 16.79 -20.91
CA GLY A 11 5.24 17.24 -20.28
C GLY A 11 4.08 16.36 -20.71
N GLY A 12 3.90 15.22 -20.03
CA GLY A 12 2.91 14.23 -20.45
C GLY A 12 2.64 13.14 -19.42
N TRP A 13 2.18 13.55 -18.23
CA TRP A 13 1.40 12.68 -17.32
C TRP A 13 0.69 13.53 -16.26
N ARG A 14 1.42 14.51 -15.71
CA ARG A 14 0.94 15.49 -14.73
C ARG A 14 -0.30 16.28 -15.21
N ASP A 15 -0.37 16.60 -16.50
CA ASP A 15 -1.48 17.34 -17.11
C ASP A 15 -2.66 16.44 -17.52
N ALA A 16 -2.42 15.15 -17.79
CA ALA A 16 -3.46 14.20 -18.21
C ALA A 16 -4.36 13.78 -17.03
N PHE A 17 -3.80 13.71 -15.83
CA PHE A 17 -4.52 13.39 -14.60
C PHE A 17 -5.41 14.54 -14.08
N LEU A 18 -5.11 15.80 -14.42
CA LEU A 18 -5.75 16.96 -13.79
C LEU A 18 -6.66 17.81 -14.69
N ASN A 19 -6.60 17.72 -16.02
CA ASN A 19 -7.37 18.63 -16.89
C ASN A 19 -7.92 17.98 -18.17
N ARG A 20 -9.21 17.62 -18.16
CA ARG A 20 -10.06 17.68 -19.37
C ARG A 20 -11.34 18.45 -19.10
N ARG A 21 -11.26 19.76 -19.36
CA ARG A 21 -12.27 20.59 -20.04
C ARG A 21 -11.73 22.02 -20.14
N LYS A 22 -11.16 22.37 -21.29
CA LYS A 22 -11.23 23.74 -21.79
C LYS A 22 -11.99 23.70 -23.09
N GLY A 23 -13.29 23.93 -22.97
CA GLY A 23 -14.14 24.29 -24.07
C GLY A 23 -13.75 25.66 -24.62
N GLU A 24 -14.28 25.89 -25.81
CA GLU A 24 -14.08 27.05 -26.67
C GLU A 24 -14.16 28.39 -25.95
N THR A 25 -13.32 29.29 -26.45
CA THR A 25 -13.15 30.68 -26.08
C THR A 25 -14.43 31.49 -26.18
N ARG A 26 -14.70 32.35 -25.18
CA ARG A 26 -15.21 33.71 -25.44
C ARG A 26 -14.98 34.71 -24.29
N SER A 27 -14.24 35.75 -24.66
CA SER A 27 -14.20 37.15 -24.20
C SER A 27 -14.02 37.49 -22.72
N ALA A 28 -12.87 38.12 -22.47
CA ALA A 28 -12.60 39.01 -21.36
C ALA A 28 -13.48 40.28 -21.39
N SER A 29 -13.93 40.73 -20.22
CA SER A 29 -13.83 42.12 -19.75
C SER A 29 -14.53 42.31 -18.40
N ARG A 30 -13.97 43.20 -17.56
CA ARG A 30 -14.40 43.62 -16.21
C ARG A 30 -13.97 42.62 -15.12
N GLU A 31 -13.25 42.99 -14.07
CA GLU A 31 -13.22 44.25 -13.34
C GLU A 31 -11.92 44.31 -12.54
N ALA A 32 -11.10 45.30 -12.84
CA ALA A 32 -9.98 45.72 -12.01
C ALA A 32 -10.51 46.77 -11.04
N SER A 33 -10.63 46.43 -9.75
CA SER A 33 -10.58 47.38 -8.62
C SER A 33 -10.94 46.67 -7.30
N ARG A 34 -9.95 46.06 -6.63
CA ARG A 34 -10.01 45.86 -5.17
C ARG A 34 -8.60 45.96 -4.58
N GLU A 35 -8.41 46.96 -3.73
CA GLU A 35 -7.20 47.18 -2.93
C GLU A 35 -6.91 46.01 -1.97
N PRO A 36 -5.66 45.84 -1.51
CA PRO A 36 -5.27 44.74 -0.65
C PRO A 36 -5.84 44.95 0.76
N ARG A 37 -6.58 43.96 1.28
CA ARG A 37 -7.00 43.94 2.68
C ARG A 37 -5.85 43.45 3.55
N GLU A 38 -5.55 44.19 4.61
CA GLU A 38 -4.63 43.79 5.68
C GLU A 38 -5.02 42.44 6.32
N PRO A 39 -4.03 41.67 6.83
CA PRO A 39 -4.26 40.34 7.37
C PRO A 39 -5.07 40.43 8.68
N ARG A 40 -6.23 39.79 8.70
CA ARG A 40 -7.03 39.65 9.93
C ARG A 40 -6.35 38.65 10.87
N GLU A 41 -6.17 39.05 12.12
CA GLU A 41 -5.74 38.16 13.21
C GLU A 41 -6.65 36.92 13.31
N PRO A 42 -6.09 35.76 13.70
CA PRO A 42 -6.84 34.52 13.78
C PRO A 42 -7.89 34.61 14.88
N ARG A 43 -9.17 34.53 14.48
CA ARG A 43 -10.28 34.35 15.43
C ARG A 43 -10.08 33.03 16.16
N GLN A 44 -9.78 33.08 17.46
CA GLN A 44 -9.90 31.94 18.35
C GLN A 44 -11.33 31.40 18.26
N ARG A 45 -11.49 30.15 17.82
CA ARG A 45 -12.76 29.44 17.96
C ARG A 45 -12.91 29.12 19.45
N PRO A 46 -14.06 29.39 20.09
CA PRO A 46 -14.27 28.91 21.45
C PRO A 46 -14.22 27.39 21.46
N ALA A 47 -13.63 26.82 22.51
CA ALA A 47 -13.70 25.38 22.76
C ALA A 47 -15.18 24.97 22.76
N VAL A 48 -15.51 23.98 21.94
CA VAL A 48 -16.84 23.37 21.95
C VAL A 48 -16.87 22.47 23.17
N ASP A 49 -17.39 22.99 24.28
CA ASP A 49 -17.70 22.16 25.44
C ASP A 49 -18.80 21.18 25.03
N PHE A 50 -18.52 19.89 25.19
CA PHE A 50 -19.46 18.82 24.92
C PHE A 50 -20.50 18.79 26.05
N ASP A 51 -21.65 19.43 25.82
CA ASP A 51 -22.76 19.42 26.77
C ASP A 51 -23.57 18.12 26.65
N GLU A 52 -23.05 17.08 27.31
CA GLU A 52 -23.66 15.75 27.40
C GLU A 52 -25.11 15.81 27.89
N LYS A 53 -25.43 16.78 28.76
CA LYS A 53 -26.77 16.95 29.32
C LYS A 53 -27.76 17.45 28.27
N ALA A 54 -27.36 18.42 27.44
CA ALA A 54 -28.20 18.91 26.34
C ALA A 54 -28.49 17.81 25.31
N MET A 55 -27.53 16.91 25.04
CA MET A 55 -27.72 15.79 24.13
C MET A 55 -28.70 14.76 24.70
N LEU A 56 -28.57 14.41 25.99
CA LEU A 56 -29.48 13.47 26.66
C LEU A 56 -30.90 14.01 26.76
N GLU A 57 -31.07 15.32 26.99
CA GLU A 57 -32.39 15.97 26.96
C GLU A 57 -33.01 15.93 25.55
N GLN A 58 -32.21 16.11 24.50
CA GLN A 58 -32.65 16.02 23.10
C GLN A 58 -33.07 14.59 22.71
N ASP A 59 -32.32 13.58 23.16
CA ASP A 59 -32.64 12.17 22.90
C ASP A 59 -33.88 11.72 23.66
N GLN A 60 -34.06 12.15 24.92
CA GLN A 60 -35.27 11.86 25.69
C GLN A 60 -36.52 12.49 25.05
N ALA A 61 -36.43 13.73 24.57
CA ALA A 61 -37.52 14.38 23.84
C ALA A 61 -37.90 13.62 22.55
N ARG A 62 -36.92 13.00 21.89
CA ARG A 62 -37.12 12.21 20.66
C ARG A 62 -37.78 10.86 20.96
N ILE A 63 -37.41 10.22 22.06
CA ILE A 63 -38.05 8.99 22.54
C ILE A 63 -39.51 9.26 22.91
N ASP A 64 -39.79 10.33 23.65
CA ASP A 64 -41.15 10.71 24.02
C ASP A 64 -42.04 11.01 22.80
N GLN A 65 -41.47 11.62 21.75
CA GLN A 65 -42.16 11.86 20.49
C GLN A 65 -42.53 10.57 19.76
N LEU A 66 -41.65 9.57 19.78
CA LEU A 66 -41.88 8.26 19.16
C LEU A 66 -42.95 7.47 19.91
N LEU A 67 -42.90 7.47 21.25
CA LEU A 67 -43.88 6.79 22.10
C LEU A 67 -45.28 7.40 21.96
N ARG A 68 -45.40 8.73 21.81
CA ARG A 68 -46.67 9.42 21.49
C ARG A 68 -47.23 9.05 20.11
N ARG A 69 -46.34 8.71 19.17
CA ARG A 69 -46.71 8.31 17.81
C ARG A 69 -47.22 6.86 17.78
N GLU A 70 -46.64 5.98 18.59
CA GLU A 70 -47.12 4.60 18.76
C GLU A 70 -48.48 4.55 19.48
N THR A 71 -48.70 5.35 20.52
CA THR A 71 -50.00 5.43 21.22
C THR A 71 -51.12 6.03 20.35
N ARG A 72 -50.81 6.96 19.43
CA ARG A 72 -51.77 7.43 18.41
C ARG A 72 -52.10 6.35 17.38
N ASN A 73 -51.13 5.53 16.99
CA ASN A 73 -51.36 4.42 16.06
C ASN A 73 -52.13 3.26 16.70
N ALA A 74 -52.13 3.14 18.03
CA ALA A 74 -52.87 2.12 18.77
C ALA A 74 -54.36 2.44 19.01
N SER A 75 -54.81 3.69 18.80
CA SER A 75 -56.16 4.15 19.18
C SER A 75 -57.07 4.64 18.03
N GLY A 76 -56.61 4.61 16.77
CA GLY A 76 -57.39 5.11 15.61
C GLY A 76 -57.77 4.01 14.61
N GLY A 77 -58.97 3.44 14.74
CA GLY A 77 -59.53 2.51 13.78
C GLY A 77 -60.12 3.21 12.55
N THR A 78 -59.56 2.94 11.37
CA THR A 78 -60.28 2.98 10.08
C THR A 78 -59.68 1.95 9.13
N ALA A 79 -60.54 1.14 8.51
CA ALA A 79 -60.22 -0.08 7.77
C ALA A 79 -59.30 0.11 6.56
N ARG A 80 -58.29 -0.77 6.42
CA ARG A 80 -57.52 -1.00 5.20
C ARG A 80 -57.94 -2.34 4.56
N PRO A 81 -57.92 -2.47 3.21
CA PRO A 81 -58.32 -3.68 2.50
C PRO A 81 -57.36 -4.85 2.81
N PRO A 82 -57.76 -6.12 2.62
CA PRO A 82 -57.02 -7.26 3.15
C PRO A 82 -55.68 -7.43 2.44
N VAL A 83 -54.59 -7.33 3.21
CA VAL A 83 -53.25 -7.69 2.78
C VAL A 83 -53.12 -9.22 2.83
N LYS A 84 -52.73 -9.85 1.71
CA LYS A 84 -52.41 -11.28 1.64
C LYS A 84 -51.36 -11.62 2.70
N LYS A 85 -51.59 -12.68 3.49
CA LYS A 85 -50.61 -13.20 4.45
C LYS A 85 -49.25 -13.42 3.76
N PRO A 86 -48.12 -12.95 4.33
CA PRO A 86 -46.81 -13.35 3.84
C PRO A 86 -46.62 -14.86 4.06
N PRO A 87 -45.92 -15.55 3.14
CA PRO A 87 -45.64 -16.98 3.30
C PRO A 87 -44.81 -17.23 4.56
N ALA A 88 -45.02 -18.41 5.18
CA ALA A 88 -44.26 -18.82 6.34
C ALA A 88 -42.74 -18.80 6.05
N PRO A 89 -41.90 -18.36 7.00
CA PRO A 89 -40.45 -18.37 6.81
C PRO A 89 -39.99 -19.81 6.55
N PRO A 90 -39.06 -20.04 5.60
CA PRO A 90 -38.58 -21.38 5.31
C PRO A 90 -37.89 -21.95 6.56
N LYS A 91 -38.16 -23.23 6.85
CA LYS A 91 -37.46 -23.97 7.91
C LYS A 91 -35.96 -23.94 7.63
N VAL A 92 -35.19 -23.28 8.49
CA VAL A 92 -33.73 -23.25 8.41
C VAL A 92 -33.19 -24.60 8.90
N THR A 93 -32.71 -25.42 7.97
CA THR A 93 -31.95 -26.63 8.29
C THR A 93 -30.50 -26.22 8.57
N PRO A 94 -29.86 -26.67 9.67
CA PRO A 94 -28.46 -26.35 9.96
C PRO A 94 -27.55 -26.82 8.81
N TYR A 95 -26.62 -25.96 8.39
CA TYR A 95 -25.67 -26.21 7.33
C TYR A 95 -24.76 -27.40 7.69
N LYS A 96 -24.90 -28.53 6.96
CA LYS A 96 -23.97 -29.67 7.03
C LYS A 96 -22.92 -29.51 5.94
N PHE A 97 -21.66 -29.49 6.34
CA PHE A 97 -20.50 -29.57 5.44
C PHE A 97 -20.59 -30.85 4.60
N ARG A 98 -20.66 -30.73 3.28
CA ARG A 98 -20.40 -31.84 2.35
C ARG A 98 -18.96 -31.74 1.88
N SER A 99 -18.10 -32.61 2.37
CA SER A 99 -16.91 -33.03 1.63
C SER A 99 -17.35 -33.85 0.42
N ASP A 100 -16.54 -33.85 -0.63
CA ASP A 100 -16.67 -34.65 -1.87
C ASP A 100 -17.29 -33.91 -3.07
N THR A 101 -16.60 -32.86 -3.51
CA THR A 101 -16.40 -32.56 -4.95
C THR A 101 -15.09 -31.81 -5.11
N ALA A 102 -14.15 -32.35 -5.89
CA ALA A 102 -12.93 -31.64 -6.30
C ALA A 102 -13.31 -30.34 -7.04
N PRO A 103 -12.52 -29.26 -6.88
CA PRO A 103 -12.81 -27.99 -7.57
C PRO A 103 -12.74 -28.19 -9.09
N PRO A 104 -13.59 -27.49 -9.87
CA PRO A 104 -13.59 -27.61 -11.31
C PRO A 104 -12.26 -27.08 -11.88
N SER A 105 -11.71 -27.81 -12.85
CA SER A 105 -10.55 -27.39 -13.64
C SER A 105 -10.93 -26.17 -14.50
N PRO A 106 -10.09 -25.12 -14.55
CA PRO A 106 -10.38 -23.95 -15.37
C PRO A 106 -10.32 -24.33 -16.85
N SER A 107 -11.41 -24.07 -17.57
CA SER A 107 -11.53 -24.26 -19.02
C SER A 107 -10.57 -23.34 -19.75
N SER A 108 -9.59 -23.94 -20.43
CA SER A 108 -8.56 -23.30 -21.23
C SER A 108 -9.12 -22.80 -22.57
N THR A 109 -9.56 -21.53 -22.67
CA THR A 109 -9.65 -20.88 -24.01
C THR A 109 -9.76 -19.34 -24.05
N THR A 110 -9.72 -18.58 -22.95
CA THR A 110 -9.84 -17.10 -23.01
C THR A 110 -8.75 -16.29 -22.29
N SER A 111 -7.71 -16.89 -21.71
CA SER A 111 -6.96 -16.21 -20.62
C SER A 111 -5.56 -15.64 -20.91
N GLU A 112 -4.98 -15.74 -22.10
CA GLU A 112 -3.58 -15.29 -22.27
C GLU A 112 -3.38 -13.82 -22.69
N ARG A 113 -4.40 -13.15 -23.26
CA ARG A 113 -4.25 -11.76 -23.76
C ARG A 113 -4.76 -10.66 -22.83
N ASN A 114 -5.41 -11.01 -21.71
CA ASN A 114 -5.98 -10.07 -20.75
C ASN A 114 -5.52 -10.37 -19.30
N SER A 115 -4.35 -10.99 -19.11
CA SER A 115 -3.84 -11.18 -17.75
C SER A 115 -3.36 -9.82 -17.18
N PRO A 116 -3.70 -9.48 -15.93
CA PRO A 116 -3.23 -8.25 -15.28
C PRO A 116 -1.70 -8.12 -15.30
N GLU A 117 -0.99 -9.24 -15.24
CA GLU A 117 0.46 -9.32 -15.34
C GLU A 117 1.00 -8.76 -16.67
N ALA A 118 0.35 -9.08 -17.80
CA ALA A 118 0.74 -8.57 -19.11
C ALA A 118 0.38 -7.09 -19.33
N ALA A 119 -0.51 -6.54 -18.49
CA ALA A 119 -0.96 -5.15 -18.56
C ALA A 119 -0.15 -4.19 -17.66
N VAL A 120 0.75 -4.71 -16.83
CA VAL A 120 1.66 -3.87 -16.04
C VAL A 120 2.67 -3.21 -16.97
N PRO A 121 2.84 -1.87 -16.91
CA PRO A 121 3.89 -1.20 -17.67
C PRO A 121 5.29 -1.74 -17.33
N ASP A 122 6.10 -2.05 -18.33
CA ASP A 122 7.50 -2.50 -18.14
C ASP A 122 8.39 -1.45 -17.45
N ASP A 123 8.01 -0.17 -17.54
CA ASP A 123 8.70 0.94 -16.91
C ASP A 123 8.38 1.04 -15.41
N LEU A 124 9.16 0.31 -14.62
CA LEU A 124 9.11 0.35 -13.16
C LEU A 124 9.36 1.76 -12.59
N SER A 125 10.09 2.63 -13.29
CA SER A 125 10.39 3.99 -12.82
C SER A 125 9.13 4.83 -12.75
N SER A 126 8.31 4.81 -13.81
CA SER A 126 7.01 5.48 -13.84
C SER A 126 6.04 4.96 -12.78
N LEU A 127 6.02 3.64 -12.54
CA LEU A 127 5.20 3.03 -11.47
C LEU A 127 5.64 3.49 -10.07
N MET A 128 6.96 3.51 -9.81
CA MET A 128 7.50 4.01 -8.54
C MET A 128 7.21 5.50 -8.34
N ASP A 129 7.30 6.31 -9.39
CA ASP A 129 6.97 7.74 -9.34
C ASP A 129 5.49 7.97 -9.02
N ALA A 130 4.59 7.17 -9.59
CA ALA A 130 3.16 7.24 -9.30
C ALA A 130 2.84 6.84 -7.84
N ILE A 131 3.46 5.76 -7.35
CA ILE A 131 3.32 5.34 -5.93
C ILE A 131 3.86 6.44 -4.99
N SER A 132 5.02 7.03 -5.33
CA SER A 132 5.59 8.16 -4.59
C SER A 132 4.60 9.33 -4.50
N ALA A 133 3.97 9.70 -5.62
CA ALA A 133 2.94 10.74 -5.65
C ALA A 133 1.73 10.40 -4.76
N GLY A 134 1.30 9.13 -4.76
CA GLY A 134 0.24 8.65 -3.86
C GLY A 134 0.57 8.83 -2.38
N TYR A 135 1.81 8.52 -1.96
CA TYR A 135 2.27 8.77 -0.59
C TYR A 135 2.30 10.24 -0.21
N VAL A 136 2.79 11.10 -1.12
CA VAL A 136 2.79 12.56 -0.94
C VAL A 136 1.36 13.06 -0.74
N ASP A 137 0.42 12.59 -1.56
CA ASP A 137 -1.00 12.95 -1.48
C ASP A 137 -1.64 12.51 -0.16
N TYR A 138 -1.30 11.30 0.32
CA TYR A 138 -1.76 10.80 1.61
C TYR A 138 -1.22 11.62 2.79
N SER A 139 0.06 12.00 2.74
CA SER A 139 0.76 12.65 3.85
C SER A 139 0.47 14.14 4.00
N HIS A 140 0.25 14.88 2.89
CA HIS A 140 0.25 16.34 2.92
C HIS A 140 -1.09 17.01 2.64
N MET A 141 -2.05 16.30 2.05
CA MET A 141 -3.30 16.93 1.64
C MET A 141 -4.46 16.39 2.46
N ALA A 142 -4.72 17.03 3.61
CA ALA A 142 -5.87 16.73 4.45
C ALA A 142 -7.16 16.66 3.60
N GLY A 143 -7.75 15.46 3.52
CA GLY A 143 -8.98 15.20 2.78
C GLY A 143 -8.83 14.89 1.28
N LYS A 144 -7.61 14.81 0.72
CA LYS A 144 -7.38 14.36 -0.66
C LYS A 144 -7.37 12.84 -0.78
N VAL A 145 -6.86 12.12 0.22
CA VAL A 145 -6.93 10.65 0.25
C VAL A 145 -7.81 10.23 1.42
N THR A 146 -8.80 9.40 1.16
CA THR A 146 -9.64 8.75 2.16
C THR A 146 -9.22 7.28 2.24
N VAL A 147 -8.72 6.86 3.39
CA VAL A 147 -8.41 5.47 3.69
C VAL A 147 -9.40 5.01 4.75
N ALA A 148 -10.13 3.94 4.47
CA ALA A 148 -11.02 3.32 5.45
C ALA A 148 -10.20 2.62 6.54
N ASP A 149 -10.78 2.46 7.73
CA ASP A 149 -10.17 1.66 8.78
C ASP A 149 -9.85 0.25 8.27
N VAL A 150 -8.63 -0.22 8.56
CA VAL A 150 -8.20 -1.54 8.13
C VAL A 150 -8.93 -2.59 8.97
N SER A 151 -9.67 -3.48 8.30
CA SER A 151 -10.27 -4.64 8.97
C SER A 151 -9.28 -5.79 8.98
N HIS A 152 -8.86 -6.20 10.17
CA HIS A 152 -7.97 -7.35 10.36
C HIS A 152 -8.77 -8.56 10.85
N LEU A 153 -8.68 -9.67 10.11
CA LEU A 153 -9.25 -10.97 10.49
C LEU A 153 -8.09 -11.92 10.77
N LYS A 154 -8.03 -12.45 11.98
CA LYS A 154 -7.04 -13.46 12.36
C LYS A 154 -7.71 -14.83 12.40
N PHE A 155 -7.07 -15.82 11.80
CA PHE A 155 -7.52 -17.20 11.75
C PHE A 155 -6.53 -18.04 12.55
N ASP A 156 -6.89 -18.43 13.77
CA ASP A 156 -6.06 -19.27 14.66
C ASP A 156 -6.85 -20.39 15.35
N ALA A 157 -8.10 -20.60 14.93
CA ALA A 157 -9.02 -21.57 15.54
C ALA A 157 -8.67 -23.05 15.25
N LYS A 158 -7.84 -23.33 14.25
CA LYS A 158 -7.46 -24.70 13.86
C LYS A 158 -5.94 -24.79 13.64
N PRO A 159 -5.23 -25.64 14.41
CA PRO A 159 -3.80 -25.88 14.20
C PRO A 159 -3.49 -26.29 12.76
N GLY A 160 -2.50 -25.65 12.15
CA GLY A 160 -2.10 -25.85 10.75
C GLY A 160 -2.89 -25.04 9.73
N CYS A 161 -3.96 -24.34 10.13
CA CYS A 161 -4.73 -23.43 9.28
C CYS A 161 -4.60 -21.97 9.73
N GLU A 162 -3.48 -21.64 10.39
CA GLU A 162 -3.23 -20.28 10.84
C GLU A 162 -3.06 -19.34 9.65
N GLY A 163 -3.61 -18.15 9.78
CA GLY A 163 -3.46 -17.10 8.79
C GLY A 163 -4.09 -15.79 9.23
N ASP A 164 -3.98 -14.81 8.38
CA ASP A 164 -4.53 -13.49 8.60
C ASP A 164 -5.08 -12.90 7.31
N CYS A 165 -6.04 -12.00 7.42
CA CYS A 165 -6.58 -11.24 6.30
C CYS A 165 -6.72 -9.77 6.68
N CYS A 166 -6.30 -8.90 5.78
CA CYS A 166 -6.46 -7.46 5.86
C CYS A 166 -7.39 -6.98 4.74
N ILE A 167 -8.44 -6.27 5.11
CA ILE A 167 -9.32 -5.56 4.18
C ILE A 167 -8.98 -4.07 4.26
N LYS A 168 -8.52 -3.50 3.13
CA LYS A 168 -8.13 -2.09 3.04
C LYS A 168 -8.95 -1.40 1.95
N GLY A 169 -9.65 -0.33 2.31
CA GLY A 169 -10.41 0.51 1.39
C GLY A 169 -9.75 1.86 1.18
N GLY A 170 -9.69 2.35 -0.07
CA GLY A 170 -9.04 3.61 -0.40
C GLY A 170 -9.71 4.36 -1.54
N TYR A 171 -9.78 5.69 -1.41
CA TYR A 171 -10.24 6.60 -2.44
C TYR A 171 -9.38 7.87 -2.46
N VAL A 172 -8.96 8.31 -3.65
CA VAL A 172 -8.32 9.61 -3.86
C VAL A 172 -9.37 10.58 -4.41
N ARG A 173 -9.64 11.67 -3.70
CA ARG A 173 -10.62 12.70 -4.08
C ARG A 173 -10.34 13.21 -5.48
N GLY A 174 -11.36 13.13 -6.34
CA GLY A 174 -11.29 13.52 -7.74
C GLY A 174 -10.87 12.39 -8.68
N ALA A 175 -10.41 11.24 -8.17
CA ALA A 175 -10.22 10.06 -8.99
C ALA A 175 -11.58 9.47 -9.40
N GLU A 176 -11.64 8.88 -10.58
CA GLU A 176 -12.84 8.20 -11.10
C GLU A 176 -13.06 6.82 -10.47
N ARG A 177 -12.02 6.28 -9.81
CA ARG A 177 -11.98 4.92 -9.27
C ARG A 177 -11.64 4.92 -7.77
N TRP A 178 -12.10 3.90 -7.07
CA TRP A 178 -11.76 3.58 -5.69
C TRP A 178 -11.54 2.07 -5.54
N VAL A 179 -10.84 1.65 -4.48
CA VAL A 179 -10.41 0.25 -4.33
C VAL A 179 -10.82 -0.32 -2.97
N VAL A 180 -11.14 -1.61 -2.97
CA VAL A 180 -11.12 -2.46 -1.77
C VAL A 180 -10.19 -3.61 -2.05
N LYS A 181 -9.11 -3.71 -1.28
CA LYS A 181 -8.25 -4.87 -1.27
C LYS A 181 -8.68 -5.81 -0.16
N VAL A 182 -8.82 -7.09 -0.49
CA VAL A 182 -8.88 -8.19 0.47
C VAL A 182 -7.60 -9.00 0.26
N ALA A 183 -6.64 -8.91 1.18
CA ALA A 183 -5.39 -9.64 1.12
C ALA A 183 -5.27 -10.58 2.33
N SER A 184 -4.71 -11.76 2.14
CA SER A 184 -4.58 -12.78 3.18
C SER A 184 -3.23 -13.49 3.11
N GLY A 185 -2.70 -13.80 4.30
CA GLY A 185 -1.45 -14.52 4.52
C GLY A 185 -1.72 -15.90 5.11
N TRP A 186 -1.16 -16.93 4.50
CA TRP A 186 -1.30 -18.33 4.92
C TRP A 186 0.08 -18.98 4.98
N PRO A 187 0.78 -18.94 6.15
CA PRO A 187 2.15 -19.43 6.27
C PRO A 187 2.36 -20.89 5.87
N ASN A 188 1.32 -21.74 6.00
CA ASN A 188 1.38 -23.17 5.71
C ASN A 188 1.02 -23.53 4.26
N ASN A 189 0.64 -22.56 3.42
CA ASN A 189 0.22 -22.83 2.03
C ASN A 189 1.32 -23.44 1.16
N THR A 190 2.59 -23.17 1.49
CA THR A 190 3.72 -23.76 0.77
C THR A 190 3.68 -25.29 0.81
N ALA A 191 3.22 -25.90 1.91
CA ALA A 191 3.07 -27.36 2.02
C ALA A 191 1.96 -27.92 1.11
N LEU A 192 1.04 -27.06 0.66
CA LEU A 192 -0.04 -27.37 -0.27
C LEU A 192 0.31 -27.01 -1.73
N GLY A 193 1.53 -26.52 -1.98
CA GLY A 193 1.93 -26.00 -3.29
C GLY A 193 1.24 -24.69 -3.69
N LEU A 194 0.64 -23.97 -2.72
CA LEU A 194 -0.05 -22.70 -2.94
C LEU A 194 0.83 -21.52 -2.48
N SER A 195 0.53 -20.31 -2.97
CA SER A 195 1.19 -19.08 -2.49
C SER A 195 0.77 -18.78 -1.05
N ASN A 196 1.73 -18.34 -0.23
CA ASN A 196 1.47 -17.87 1.13
C ASN A 196 0.73 -16.52 1.14
N SER A 197 0.75 -15.77 0.03
CA SER A 197 -0.02 -14.54 -0.18
C SER A 197 -1.17 -14.84 -1.12
N GLN A 198 -2.38 -14.44 -0.76
CA GLN A 198 -3.59 -14.54 -1.58
C GLN A 198 -4.34 -13.22 -1.48
N GLY A 199 -4.99 -12.76 -2.54
CA GLY A 199 -5.83 -11.58 -2.42
C GLY A 199 -6.63 -11.24 -3.66
N VAL A 200 -7.41 -10.17 -3.54
CA VAL A 200 -8.12 -9.54 -4.65
C VAL A 200 -8.15 -8.05 -4.43
N MET A 201 -7.84 -7.28 -5.48
CA MET A 201 -8.12 -5.85 -5.53
C MET A 201 -9.42 -5.61 -6.30
N LEU A 202 -10.49 -5.29 -5.59
CA LEU A 202 -11.74 -4.86 -6.18
C LEU A 202 -11.65 -3.38 -6.51
N VAL A 203 -11.48 -3.07 -7.79
CA VAL A 203 -11.54 -1.70 -8.29
C VAL A 203 -12.94 -1.40 -8.76
N PHE A 204 -13.48 -0.29 -8.27
CA PHE A 204 -14.78 0.22 -8.65
C PHE A 204 -14.57 1.57 -9.32
N SER A 205 -15.15 1.76 -10.51
CA SER A 205 -15.54 3.11 -10.90
C SER A 205 -16.60 3.59 -9.92
N GLN A 206 -16.71 4.91 -9.73
CA GLN A 206 -17.84 5.50 -9.01
C GLN A 206 -19.21 5.05 -9.58
N THR A 207 -19.25 4.47 -10.79
CA THR A 207 -20.48 4.02 -11.46
C THR A 207 -20.59 2.50 -11.74
N SER A 208 -19.51 1.70 -11.71
CA SER A 208 -19.51 0.23 -11.98
C SER A 208 -18.13 -0.44 -11.76
N GLY A 209 -17.99 -1.77 -11.62
CA GLY A 209 -16.66 -2.42 -11.65
C GLY A 209 -16.66 -3.95 -11.63
N VAL A 210 -15.54 -4.58 -12.08
CA VAL A 210 -14.66 -5.55 -11.35
C VAL A 210 -13.35 -5.78 -12.16
N LEU A 211 -12.18 -5.53 -11.54
CA LEU A 211 -10.86 -6.09 -11.92
C LEU A 211 -10.55 -7.24 -10.95
N GLU A 212 -10.15 -8.41 -11.44
CA GLU A 212 -9.74 -9.57 -10.63
C GLU A 212 -8.28 -9.89 -10.93
N ASP A 213 -7.39 -9.67 -9.96
CA ASP A 213 -5.93 -9.76 -10.14
C ASP A 213 -5.24 -10.89 -9.37
N GLY A 214 -5.99 -11.70 -8.62
CA GLY A 214 -5.44 -12.78 -7.79
C GLY A 214 -4.45 -12.33 -6.71
N GLY A 215 -4.40 -11.02 -6.39
CA GLY A 215 -3.47 -10.45 -5.43
C GLY A 215 -2.13 -10.03 -6.02
N TYR A 216 -1.90 -10.25 -7.32
CA TYR A 216 -0.66 -9.88 -8.00
C TYR A 216 -0.32 -8.40 -7.87
N LEU A 217 -1.29 -7.49 -8.01
CA LEU A 217 -1.07 -6.06 -7.86
C LEU A 217 -0.73 -5.70 -6.42
N THR A 218 -1.17 -6.51 -5.44
CA THR A 218 -0.81 -6.31 -4.03
C THR A 218 0.65 -6.65 -3.82
N ASP A 219 1.11 -7.78 -4.36
CA ASP A 219 2.49 -8.18 -4.24
C ASP A 219 3.39 -7.19 -5.00
N LEU A 220 3.00 -6.79 -6.21
CA LEU A 220 3.72 -5.84 -7.04
C LEU A 220 3.85 -4.47 -6.38
N ARG A 221 2.74 -3.85 -5.93
CA ARG A 221 2.80 -2.53 -5.29
C ARG A 221 3.61 -2.55 -4.00
N THR A 222 3.60 -3.68 -3.27
CA THR A 222 4.39 -3.84 -2.05
C THR A 222 5.89 -3.90 -2.36
N ALA A 223 6.29 -4.68 -3.37
CA ALA A 223 7.67 -4.72 -3.84
C ALA A 223 8.14 -3.38 -4.44
N LEU A 224 7.26 -2.67 -5.16
CA LEU A 224 7.53 -1.33 -5.69
C LEU A 224 7.68 -0.28 -4.58
N ALA A 225 6.89 -0.36 -3.50
CA ALA A 225 7.03 0.52 -2.35
C ALA A 225 8.40 0.35 -1.68
N ALA A 226 8.86 -0.90 -1.48
CA ALA A 226 10.19 -1.16 -0.97
C ALA A 226 11.30 -0.71 -1.93
N SER A 227 11.16 -0.99 -3.24
CA SER A 227 12.07 -0.53 -4.28
C SER A 227 12.18 1.01 -4.32
N LEU A 228 11.06 1.73 -4.16
CA LEU A 228 11.05 3.18 -4.05
C LEU A 228 11.85 3.66 -2.82
N CYS A 229 11.71 2.99 -1.68
CA CYS A 229 12.48 3.32 -0.48
C CYS A 229 13.99 3.10 -0.69
N VAL A 230 14.37 2.01 -1.35
CA VAL A 230 15.76 1.76 -1.73
C VAL A 230 16.27 2.85 -2.68
N ARG A 231 15.52 3.14 -3.76
CA ARG A 231 15.89 4.18 -4.74
C ARG A 231 16.10 5.54 -4.08
N SER A 232 15.22 5.90 -3.15
CA SER A 232 15.22 7.22 -2.50
C SER A 232 16.21 7.34 -1.35
N PHE A 233 16.38 6.30 -0.53
CA PHE A 233 17.06 6.42 0.76
C PHE A 233 18.29 5.54 0.94
N ALA A 234 18.58 4.62 0.01
CA ALA A 234 19.79 3.81 0.11
C ALA A 234 21.04 4.71 0.09
N PRO A 235 22.10 4.33 0.83
CA PRO A 235 23.32 5.10 0.86
C PRO A 235 23.93 5.18 -0.55
N GLN A 236 24.54 6.32 -0.86
CA GLN A 236 25.18 6.51 -2.16
C GLN A 236 26.27 5.45 -2.36
N GLY A 237 26.24 4.73 -3.49
CA GLY A 237 27.21 3.67 -3.74
C GLY A 237 26.96 2.37 -2.99
N ALA A 238 25.77 2.14 -2.43
CA ALA A 238 25.39 0.89 -1.75
C ALA A 238 25.76 -0.36 -2.58
N LYS A 239 26.54 -1.29 -2.01
CA LYS A 239 27.01 -2.48 -2.73
C LYS A 239 26.42 -3.77 -2.21
N VAL A 240 25.90 -3.79 -0.99
CA VAL A 240 25.36 -5.03 -0.39
C VAL A 240 23.90 -4.85 -0.06
N VAL A 241 23.06 -5.67 -0.68
CA VAL A 241 21.62 -5.75 -0.38
C VAL A 241 21.33 -7.09 0.28
N ALA A 242 20.68 -7.08 1.44
CA ALA A 242 20.18 -8.28 2.08
C ALA A 242 18.66 -8.35 2.04
N LEU A 243 18.12 -9.52 1.69
CA LEU A 243 16.71 -9.85 1.85
C LEU A 243 16.55 -10.87 2.98
N VAL A 244 15.70 -10.54 3.94
CA VAL A 244 15.29 -11.45 5.03
C VAL A 244 13.89 -11.95 4.72
N GLY A 245 13.79 -13.23 4.37
CA GLY A 245 12.58 -13.85 3.84
C GLY A 245 12.71 -14.22 2.36
N THR A 246 11.94 -15.24 1.97
CA THR A 246 11.98 -15.86 0.62
C THR A 246 10.59 -15.97 -0.01
N GLY A 247 9.63 -15.15 0.47
CA GLY A 247 8.27 -15.11 -0.04
C GLY A 247 8.14 -14.36 -1.37
N VAL A 248 6.90 -14.16 -1.83
CA VAL A 248 6.60 -13.53 -3.13
C VAL A 248 7.22 -12.13 -3.25
N ILE A 249 7.19 -11.33 -2.19
CA ILE A 249 7.80 -10.00 -2.19
C ILE A 249 9.32 -10.08 -2.42
N ALA A 250 10.01 -11.03 -1.78
CA ALA A 250 11.44 -11.25 -2.02
C ALA A 250 11.72 -11.65 -3.47
N SER A 251 10.88 -12.53 -4.05
CA SER A 251 10.96 -12.95 -5.46
C SER A 251 10.79 -11.79 -6.44
N LEU A 252 9.95 -10.80 -6.13
CA LEU A 252 9.81 -9.58 -6.94
C LEU A 252 11.02 -8.66 -6.74
N LEU A 253 11.48 -8.48 -5.51
CA LEU A 253 12.61 -7.60 -5.19
C LEU A 253 13.92 -8.06 -5.84
N VAL A 254 14.21 -9.37 -5.89
CA VAL A 254 15.42 -9.86 -6.56
C VAL A 254 15.45 -9.55 -8.06
N GLN A 255 14.29 -9.31 -8.68
CA GLN A 255 14.17 -8.94 -10.10
C GLN A 255 14.14 -7.41 -10.30
N GLN A 256 13.54 -6.68 -9.36
CA GLN A 256 13.36 -5.22 -9.46
C GLN A 256 14.62 -4.45 -9.05
N LEU A 257 15.26 -4.83 -7.94
CA LEU A 257 16.38 -4.07 -7.38
C LEU A 257 17.59 -3.94 -8.33
N PRO A 258 18.00 -4.96 -9.11
CA PRO A 258 19.06 -4.81 -10.12
C PRO A 258 18.79 -3.71 -11.16
N LYS A 259 17.52 -3.40 -11.44
CA LYS A 259 17.12 -2.38 -12.42
C LYS A 259 17.23 -0.96 -11.86
N ILE A 260 17.09 -0.79 -10.54
CA ILE A 260 17.09 0.52 -9.88
C ILE A 260 18.44 0.87 -9.24
N LEU A 261 19.19 -0.15 -8.77
CA LEU A 261 20.46 0.04 -8.09
C LEU A 261 21.52 0.79 -8.92
N PRO A 262 21.62 0.65 -10.25
CA PRO A 262 22.55 1.45 -11.04
C PRO A 262 22.36 2.97 -10.88
N GLU A 263 21.11 3.43 -10.66
CA GLU A 263 20.82 4.85 -10.37
C GLU A 263 21.33 5.27 -8.99
N VAL A 264 21.29 4.36 -8.01
CA VAL A 264 21.72 4.57 -6.61
C VAL A 264 23.25 4.48 -6.48
N ILE A 265 23.87 3.55 -7.20
CA ILE A 265 25.31 3.25 -7.13
C ILE A 265 26.13 4.27 -7.94
N GLY A 266 25.52 4.93 -8.93
CA GLY A 266 26.15 5.98 -9.72
C GLY A 266 27.10 5.48 -10.82
N ILE A 267 27.01 4.21 -11.21
CA ILE A 267 27.84 3.62 -12.26
C ILE A 267 27.01 3.42 -13.53
N ARG A 268 27.31 4.22 -14.57
CA ARG A 268 26.87 3.94 -15.95
C ARG A 268 27.88 3.00 -16.59
N GLY A 269 27.48 1.76 -16.90
CA GLY A 269 28.30 0.83 -17.67
C GLY A 269 28.63 1.38 -19.08
N THR A 270 29.77 1.00 -19.63
CA THR A 270 30.31 1.51 -20.90
C THR A 270 29.60 1.02 -22.16
N LYS A 271 28.58 0.16 -22.06
CA LYS A 271 27.87 -0.43 -23.23
C LYS A 271 26.37 -0.68 -23.00
N GLY A 272 25.68 0.14 -22.20
CA GLY A 272 24.22 0.11 -22.09
C GLY A 272 23.62 -1.14 -21.40
N SER A 273 24.43 -2.06 -20.89
CA SER A 273 23.98 -3.13 -20.00
C SER A 273 24.06 -2.66 -18.55
N LEU A 274 22.90 -2.54 -17.90
CA LEU A 274 22.76 -2.22 -16.49
C LEU A 274 22.96 -3.52 -15.67
N ILE A 275 24.21 -3.96 -15.49
CA ILE A 275 24.53 -5.01 -14.51
C ILE A 275 24.85 -4.29 -13.20
N THR A 276 24.11 -4.58 -12.14
CA THR A 276 24.44 -4.04 -10.83
C THR A 276 25.71 -4.73 -10.31
N GLU A 277 26.68 -3.94 -9.83
CA GLU A 277 27.84 -4.47 -9.08
C GLU A 277 27.47 -4.90 -7.65
N ALA A 278 26.18 -4.83 -7.29
CA ALA A 278 25.73 -5.18 -5.96
C ALA A 278 25.76 -6.70 -5.72
N THR A 279 26.12 -7.06 -4.50
CA THR A 279 25.99 -8.39 -3.93
C THR A 279 24.60 -8.54 -3.29
N LEU A 280 23.90 -9.61 -3.64
CA LEU A 280 22.66 -10.03 -3.00
C LEU A 280 22.96 -11.08 -1.92
N LEU A 281 22.53 -10.79 -0.70
CA LEU A 281 22.49 -11.72 0.41
C LEU A 281 21.04 -12.13 0.68
N VAL A 282 20.78 -13.42 0.87
CA VAL A 282 19.45 -13.92 1.26
C VAL A 282 19.57 -14.68 2.58
N ALA A 283 18.84 -14.22 3.59
CA ALA A 283 18.70 -14.88 4.88
C ALA A 283 17.29 -15.46 5.02
N SER A 284 17.22 -16.74 5.40
CA SER A 284 15.97 -17.50 5.52
C SER A 284 16.12 -18.63 6.53
N ARG A 285 15.03 -18.99 7.20
CA ARG A 285 14.98 -20.19 8.07
C ARG A 285 15.18 -21.49 7.29
N SER A 286 14.90 -21.48 5.99
CA SER A 286 15.18 -22.57 5.07
C SER A 286 16.27 -22.17 4.09
N ARG A 287 17.43 -22.83 4.20
CA ARG A 287 18.54 -22.65 3.26
C ARG A 287 18.13 -23.03 1.84
N GLU A 288 17.38 -24.12 1.67
CA GLU A 288 16.86 -24.54 0.36
C GLU A 288 16.00 -23.43 -0.30
N ALA A 289 15.11 -22.81 0.47
CA ALA A 289 14.29 -21.71 -0.04
C ALA A 289 15.13 -20.48 -0.44
N ALA A 290 16.22 -20.20 0.29
CA ALA A 290 17.16 -19.14 -0.06
C ALA A 290 17.89 -19.45 -1.38
N GLU A 291 18.44 -20.66 -1.52
CA GLU A 291 19.11 -21.09 -2.75
C GLU A 291 18.17 -21.06 -3.97
N LYS A 292 16.90 -21.46 -3.79
CA LYS A 292 15.86 -21.37 -4.83
C LYS A 292 15.62 -19.92 -5.28
N LEU A 293 15.53 -18.98 -4.34
CA LEU A 293 15.36 -17.56 -4.65
C LEU A 293 16.60 -17.01 -5.40
N LEU A 294 17.80 -17.36 -4.94
CA LEU A 294 19.07 -16.92 -5.56
C LEU A 294 19.24 -17.45 -6.99
N ALA A 295 18.77 -18.66 -7.26
CA ALA A 295 18.78 -19.23 -8.61
C ALA A 295 17.95 -18.39 -9.60
N ALA A 296 16.87 -17.74 -9.14
CA ALA A 296 16.02 -16.86 -9.94
C ALA A 296 16.51 -15.40 -9.99
N ALA A 297 17.49 -15.02 -9.15
CA ALA A 297 17.97 -13.65 -9.03
C ALA A 297 18.99 -13.31 -10.13
N SER A 298 18.55 -12.94 -11.34
CA SER A 298 19.45 -12.46 -12.40
C SER A 298 19.84 -10.99 -12.20
N GLY A 299 20.92 -10.54 -12.85
CA GLY A 299 21.35 -9.13 -12.84
C GLY A 299 22.25 -8.70 -11.67
N TRP A 300 22.47 -9.55 -10.67
CA TRP A 300 23.37 -9.31 -9.53
C TRP A 300 24.81 -9.79 -9.80
N ALA A 301 25.81 -9.08 -9.27
CA ALA A 301 27.22 -9.46 -9.42
C ALA A 301 27.58 -10.71 -8.61
N GLU A 302 27.08 -10.80 -7.37
CA GLU A 302 27.28 -11.93 -6.47
C GLU A 302 25.98 -12.23 -5.72
N ARG A 303 25.77 -13.50 -5.38
CA ARG A 303 24.54 -14.04 -4.79
C ARG A 303 24.89 -15.10 -3.76
N ARG A 304 24.49 -14.91 -2.50
CA ARG A 304 24.84 -15.82 -1.40
C ARG A 304 23.68 -16.02 -0.44
N ALA A 305 23.44 -17.28 -0.07
CA ALA A 305 22.62 -17.60 1.09
C ALA A 305 23.49 -17.43 2.34
N VAL A 306 23.00 -16.68 3.32
CA VAL A 306 23.74 -16.33 4.53
C VAL A 306 22.87 -16.45 5.77
N GLU A 307 23.51 -16.49 6.93
CA GLU A 307 22.82 -16.41 8.21
C GLU A 307 22.31 -14.98 8.46
N LEU A 308 21.26 -14.87 9.27
CA LEU A 308 20.60 -13.59 9.56
C LEU A 308 21.55 -12.54 10.15
N ALA A 309 22.48 -12.97 11.01
CA ALA A 309 23.47 -12.09 11.61
C ALA A 309 24.41 -11.49 10.56
N GLU A 310 24.89 -12.31 9.62
CA GLU A 310 25.76 -11.87 8.53
C GLU A 310 25.02 -10.91 7.58
N ALA A 311 23.76 -11.21 7.24
CA ALA A 311 22.91 -10.31 6.48
C ALA A 311 22.79 -8.92 7.15
N ALA A 312 22.54 -8.89 8.46
CA ALA A 312 22.42 -7.64 9.22
C ALA A 312 23.73 -6.84 9.29
N ASP A 313 24.88 -7.52 9.37
CA ASP A 313 26.20 -6.87 9.51
C ASP A 313 26.77 -6.36 8.20
N LEU A 314 26.56 -7.09 7.10
CA LEU A 314 27.18 -6.75 5.82
C LEU A 314 26.34 -5.76 5.02
N ALA A 315 25.01 -5.85 5.10
CA ALA A 315 24.12 -5.10 4.23
C ALA A 315 24.22 -3.58 4.40
N ASP A 316 24.28 -2.87 3.29
CA ASP A 316 24.05 -1.42 3.23
C ASP A 316 22.55 -1.13 3.14
N VAL A 317 21.81 -2.03 2.48
CA VAL A 317 20.36 -2.04 2.39
C VAL A 317 19.85 -3.39 2.86
N LEU A 318 19.04 -3.41 3.91
CA LEU A 318 18.42 -4.61 4.45
C LEU A 318 16.90 -4.51 4.31
N VAL A 319 16.29 -5.48 3.63
CA VAL A 319 14.83 -5.55 3.46
C VAL A 319 14.29 -6.76 4.19
N THR A 320 13.33 -6.58 5.09
CA THR A 320 12.64 -7.67 5.78
C THR A 320 11.23 -7.84 5.22
N CYS A 321 10.84 -9.09 4.94
CA CYS A 321 9.55 -9.42 4.33
C CYS A 321 9.03 -10.80 4.79
N THR A 322 9.07 -11.04 6.09
CA THR A 322 8.66 -12.29 6.75
C THR A 322 7.35 -12.10 7.53
N PRO A 323 6.57 -13.17 7.75
CA PRO A 323 5.37 -13.13 8.59
C PRO A 323 5.71 -13.25 10.09
N SER A 324 6.88 -12.78 10.54
CA SER A 324 7.35 -13.01 11.90
C SER A 324 6.49 -12.27 12.94
N SER A 325 6.33 -12.87 14.11
CA SER A 325 5.79 -12.24 15.33
C SER A 325 6.87 -12.03 16.40
N GLN A 326 8.13 -12.29 16.04
CA GLN A 326 9.29 -12.16 16.90
C GLN A 326 10.38 -11.35 16.19
N PRO A 327 11.12 -10.50 16.92
CA PRO A 327 12.17 -9.70 16.31
C PRO A 327 13.25 -10.62 15.72
N LEU A 328 13.56 -10.39 14.46
CA LEU A 328 14.61 -11.05 13.70
C LEU A 328 15.87 -10.19 13.68
N ILE A 329 15.70 -8.88 13.46
CA ILE A 329 16.78 -7.91 13.41
C ILE A 329 16.87 -7.17 14.74
N SER A 330 18.00 -7.30 15.42
CA SER A 330 18.22 -6.70 16.75
C SER A 330 19.19 -5.53 16.76
N ARG A 331 19.77 -5.18 15.60
CA ARG A 331 20.78 -4.14 15.48
C ARG A 331 20.66 -3.40 14.15
N LEU A 332 21.17 -2.18 14.14
CA LEU A 332 21.27 -1.33 12.96
C LEU A 332 22.73 -0.98 12.73
N LYS A 333 23.26 -1.31 11.55
CA LYS A 333 24.61 -0.89 11.15
C LYS A 333 24.61 0.63 10.90
N PRO A 334 25.66 1.38 11.31
CA PRO A 334 25.79 2.79 10.95
C PRO A 334 25.72 3.01 9.43
N GLY A 335 24.86 3.92 9.00
CA GLY A 335 24.60 4.23 7.58
C GLY A 335 23.84 3.19 6.78
N GLN A 336 23.25 2.20 7.45
CA GLN A 336 22.36 1.23 6.82
C GLN A 336 20.97 1.82 6.58
N LEU A 337 20.37 1.42 5.46
CA LEU A 337 18.94 1.53 5.23
C LEU A 337 18.28 0.19 5.60
N ILE A 338 17.28 0.21 6.49
CA ILE A 338 16.36 -0.90 6.70
C ILE A 338 15.01 -0.53 6.08
N VAL A 339 14.44 -1.43 5.28
CA VAL A 339 13.04 -1.35 4.79
C VAL A 339 12.29 -2.58 5.28
N ALA A 340 11.35 -2.39 6.19
CA ALA A 340 10.64 -3.50 6.83
C ALA A 340 9.17 -3.54 6.40
N LEU A 341 8.71 -4.73 6.00
CA LEU A 341 7.41 -4.97 5.37
C LEU A 341 6.52 -5.95 6.14
N GLY A 342 7.08 -6.72 7.09
CA GLY A 342 6.41 -7.86 7.70
C GLY A 342 5.37 -7.52 8.77
N ALA A 343 5.53 -6.41 9.49
CA ALA A 343 4.56 -5.96 10.50
C ALA A 343 3.35 -5.22 9.91
N ASP A 344 2.53 -5.90 9.12
CA ASP A 344 1.32 -5.33 8.49
C ASP A 344 0.01 -5.60 9.28
N ALA A 345 0.12 -6.25 10.44
CA ALA A 345 -1.00 -6.59 11.31
C ALA A 345 -0.57 -6.68 12.79
N LYS A 346 -1.53 -6.52 13.71
CA LYS A 346 -1.28 -6.60 15.16
C LYS A 346 -0.55 -7.89 15.55
N GLY A 347 0.57 -7.72 16.26
CA GLY A 347 1.37 -8.82 16.80
C GLY A 347 2.47 -9.34 15.85
N LYS A 348 2.48 -8.91 14.59
CA LYS A 348 3.64 -9.12 13.72
C LYS A 348 4.75 -8.12 14.06
N ARG A 349 5.99 -8.56 13.90
CA ARG A 349 7.22 -7.77 14.11
C ARG A 349 8.42 -8.50 13.54
N GLU A 350 9.30 -7.77 12.88
CA GLU A 350 10.59 -8.24 12.37
C GLU A 350 11.76 -7.50 13.02
N LEU A 351 11.55 -6.27 13.49
CA LEU A 351 12.57 -5.44 14.12
C LEU A 351 12.44 -5.46 15.65
N GLY A 352 13.57 -5.60 16.32
CA GLY A 352 13.67 -5.42 17.76
C GLY A 352 13.79 -3.95 18.14
N PRO A 353 13.36 -3.55 19.36
CA PRO A 353 13.40 -2.14 19.79
C PRO A 353 14.82 -1.53 19.74
N GLN A 354 15.87 -2.36 19.90
CA GLN A 354 17.26 -1.94 19.84
C GLN A 354 17.70 -1.39 18.47
N VAL A 355 17.00 -1.72 17.38
CA VAL A 355 17.21 -1.11 16.07
C VAL A 355 16.98 0.41 16.12
N PHE A 356 16.06 0.86 16.97
CA PHE A 356 15.68 2.27 17.11
C PHE A 356 16.52 3.03 18.15
N ALA A 357 17.23 2.32 19.04
CA ALA A 357 18.05 2.93 20.08
C ALA A 357 19.22 3.77 19.52
N GLY A 358 19.67 3.48 18.29
CA GLY A 358 20.67 4.26 17.57
C GLY A 358 20.17 5.59 16.99
N ASN A 359 18.94 6.00 17.33
CA ASN A 359 18.27 7.20 16.82
C ASN A 359 18.31 7.35 15.29
N PRO A 360 17.90 6.32 14.51
CA PRO A 360 17.79 6.45 13.07
C PRO A 360 16.67 7.43 12.70
N VAL A 361 16.71 7.90 11.45
CA VAL A 361 15.50 8.50 10.86
C VAL A 361 14.48 7.38 10.65
N VAL A 362 13.31 7.48 11.30
CA VAL A 362 12.22 6.50 11.17
C VAL A 362 11.12 7.07 10.29
N LEU A 363 10.87 6.41 9.17
CA LEU A 363 9.85 6.78 8.19
C LEU A 363 8.74 5.74 8.19
N ALA A 364 7.51 6.18 8.42
CA ALA A 364 6.32 5.34 8.39
C ALA A 364 5.52 5.60 7.11
N ASP A 365 5.01 4.58 6.44
CA ASP A 365 4.13 4.77 5.28
C ASP A 365 2.76 5.33 5.64
N SER A 366 2.29 5.01 6.85
CA SER A 366 1.28 5.75 7.59
C SER A 366 1.68 5.80 9.06
N LYS A 367 1.98 6.99 9.57
CA LYS A 367 2.31 7.19 11.00
C LYS A 367 1.24 6.59 11.92
N THR A 368 -0.03 6.81 11.61
CA THR A 368 -1.15 6.24 12.39
C THR A 368 -1.15 4.70 12.43
N GLN A 369 -0.95 4.02 11.29
CA GLN A 369 -0.93 2.54 11.25
C GLN A 369 0.34 1.98 11.89
N CYS A 370 1.51 2.53 11.53
CA CYS A 370 2.80 2.10 12.02
C CYS A 370 2.92 2.23 13.54
N LEU A 371 2.44 3.34 14.13
CA LEU A 371 2.40 3.51 15.58
C LEU A 371 1.41 2.56 16.28
N SER A 372 0.38 2.07 15.57
CA SER A 372 -0.59 1.14 16.13
C SER A 372 -0.13 -0.31 16.10
N PHE A 373 0.48 -0.77 14.99
CA PHE A 373 0.82 -2.19 14.81
C PHE A 373 2.02 -2.46 13.89
N GLY A 374 2.66 -1.43 13.33
CA GLY A 374 3.86 -1.59 12.51
C GLY A 374 5.11 -1.95 13.31
N GLU A 375 6.26 -1.95 12.65
CA GLU A 375 7.54 -2.28 13.27
C GLU A 375 7.90 -1.33 14.41
N CYS A 376 7.60 -0.02 14.25
CA CYS A 376 7.93 0.98 15.25
C CYS A 376 6.99 0.98 16.47
N ALA A 377 5.82 0.32 16.41
CA ALA A 377 4.82 0.33 17.47
C ALA A 377 5.38 -0.17 18.82
N SER A 378 6.15 -1.26 18.77
CA SER A 378 6.74 -1.85 19.98
C SER A 378 7.80 -0.95 20.60
N ALA A 379 8.67 -0.35 19.79
CA ALA A 379 9.71 0.56 20.26
C ALA A 379 9.13 1.83 20.89
N VAL A 380 8.01 2.34 20.36
CA VAL A 380 7.29 3.47 20.95
C VAL A 380 6.64 3.09 22.27
N LYS A 381 5.98 1.94 22.31
CA LYS A 381 5.36 1.42 23.54
C LYS A 381 6.39 1.20 24.66
N ASP A 382 7.57 0.72 24.30
CA ASP A 382 8.67 0.43 25.22
C ASP A 382 9.49 1.69 25.58
N GLY A 383 9.13 2.86 25.05
CA GLY A 383 9.80 4.14 25.33
C GLY A 383 11.17 4.31 24.69
N VAL A 384 11.56 3.42 23.76
CA VAL A 384 12.83 3.48 23.03
C VAL A 384 12.78 4.49 21.88
N LEU A 385 11.59 4.69 21.30
CA LEU A 385 11.34 5.64 20.22
C LEU A 385 10.23 6.62 20.62
N ALA A 386 10.42 7.92 20.40
CA ALA A 386 9.34 8.88 20.61
C ALA A 386 8.32 8.80 19.45
N ALA A 387 7.03 8.74 19.74
CA ALA A 387 5.99 8.73 18.69
C ALA A 387 6.11 9.95 17.75
N ASP A 388 6.49 11.10 18.30
CA ASP A 388 6.65 12.35 17.54
C ASP A 388 7.87 12.37 16.62
N SER A 389 8.90 11.55 16.89
CA SER A 389 10.08 11.45 16.02
C SER A 389 9.87 10.59 14.78
N VAL A 390 8.75 9.86 14.68
CA VAL A 390 8.37 9.13 13.47
C VAL A 390 7.80 10.10 12.44
N ALA A 391 8.36 10.10 11.23
CA ALA A 391 7.92 10.95 10.13
C ALA A 391 7.10 10.17 9.09
N GLU A 392 6.16 10.85 8.42
CA GLU A 392 5.44 10.26 7.27
C GLU A 392 6.37 10.15 6.06
N LEU A 393 6.41 8.97 5.44
CA LEU A 393 7.25 8.64 4.28
C LEU A 393 7.05 9.63 3.13
N GLY A 394 5.79 9.98 2.83
CA GLY A 394 5.46 10.94 1.78
C GLY A 394 6.06 12.32 2.02
N SER A 395 6.24 12.72 3.29
CA SER A 395 6.90 13.98 3.63
C SER A 395 8.37 14.01 3.29
N TYR A 396 9.05 12.90 3.54
CA TYR A 396 10.45 12.75 3.17
C TYR A 396 10.64 12.66 1.65
N LEU A 397 9.75 11.96 0.95
CA LEU A 397 9.79 11.88 -0.51
C LEU A 397 9.57 13.27 -1.15
N ALA A 398 8.61 14.05 -0.66
CA ALA A 398 8.32 15.39 -1.17
C ALA A 398 9.48 16.38 -0.99
N SER A 399 10.19 16.30 0.15
CA SER A 399 11.32 17.19 0.44
C SER A 399 12.63 16.78 -0.21
N GLY A 400 12.67 15.64 -0.93
CA GLY A 400 13.92 15.04 -1.41
C GLY A 400 14.84 14.61 -0.26
N GLY A 401 14.24 14.06 0.81
CA GLY A 401 14.87 13.74 2.08
C GLY A 401 16.20 12.99 1.97
N ALA A 402 17.05 13.15 2.98
CA ALA A 402 18.41 12.65 2.95
C ALA A 402 18.47 11.11 2.96
N ARG A 403 19.33 10.56 2.10
CA ARG A 403 19.73 9.15 2.09
C ARG A 403 20.39 8.75 3.40
N ALA A 404 20.46 7.45 3.64
CA ALA A 404 21.36 6.91 4.64
C ALA A 404 22.82 7.29 4.31
N SER A 405 23.62 7.56 5.34
CA SER A 405 25.04 7.93 5.26
C SER A 405 25.76 7.45 6.51
N ALA A 406 27.09 7.53 6.56
CA ALA A 406 27.86 7.08 7.73
C ALA A 406 27.38 7.71 9.06
N GLU A 407 26.81 8.92 9.00
CA GLU A 407 26.30 9.69 10.13
C GLU A 407 24.80 9.47 10.41
N ARG A 408 24.08 8.82 9.49
CA ARG A 408 22.62 8.67 9.56
C ARG A 408 22.16 7.36 8.96
N SER A 409 21.63 6.47 9.79
CA SER A 409 20.86 5.32 9.35
C SER A 409 19.39 5.68 9.15
N VAL A 410 18.70 4.94 8.28
CA VAL A 410 17.27 5.14 7.97
C VAL A 410 16.53 3.82 8.18
N VAL A 411 15.39 3.87 8.85
CA VAL A 411 14.47 2.73 9.00
C VAL A 411 13.14 3.14 8.40
N VAL A 412 12.64 2.35 7.45
CA VAL A 412 11.33 2.54 6.83
C VAL A 412 10.39 1.41 7.24
N ASP A 413 9.28 1.77 7.87
CA ASP A 413 8.22 0.90 8.34
C ASP A 413 7.05 0.96 7.35
N LEU A 414 6.82 -0.14 6.62
CA LEU A 414 5.82 -0.24 5.55
C LEU A 414 4.71 -1.22 5.94
N THR A 415 3.56 -0.69 6.38
CA THR A 415 2.36 -1.48 6.71
C THR A 415 1.45 -1.75 5.50
N GLY A 416 1.65 -0.99 4.42
CA GLY A 416 0.86 -0.99 3.20
C GLY A 416 -0.40 -0.14 3.31
N VAL A 417 -0.42 1.00 2.63
CA VAL A 417 -1.57 1.92 2.61
C VAL A 417 -2.40 1.79 1.33
N ALA A 418 -3.71 1.97 1.46
CA ALA A 418 -4.66 1.76 0.36
C ALA A 418 -4.42 2.66 -0.86
N VAL A 419 -3.77 3.82 -0.67
CA VAL A 419 -3.42 4.71 -1.80
C VAL A 419 -2.51 4.03 -2.82
N GLN A 420 -1.60 3.14 -2.38
CA GLN A 420 -0.75 2.37 -3.30
C GLN A 420 -1.60 1.44 -4.17
N ASP A 421 -2.61 0.81 -3.57
CA ASP A 421 -3.55 -0.09 -4.24
C ASP A 421 -4.40 0.69 -5.26
N VAL A 422 -4.86 1.91 -4.92
CA VAL A 422 -5.59 2.79 -5.85
C VAL A 422 -4.73 3.16 -7.07
N VAL A 423 -3.48 3.57 -6.82
CA VAL A 423 -2.57 4.02 -7.89
C VAL A 423 -2.25 2.89 -8.85
N ILE A 424 -1.77 1.75 -8.35
CA ILE A 424 -1.36 0.62 -9.21
C ILE A 424 -2.53 0.11 -10.05
N ALA A 425 -3.71 -0.02 -9.44
CA ALA A 425 -4.86 -0.59 -10.13
C ALA A 425 -5.43 0.38 -11.18
N SER A 426 -5.38 1.68 -10.91
CA SER A 426 -5.75 2.70 -11.90
C SER A 426 -4.80 2.68 -13.10
N MET A 427 -3.49 2.57 -12.87
CA MET A 427 -2.50 2.52 -13.97
C MET A 427 -2.69 1.30 -14.86
N VAL A 428 -2.96 0.14 -14.27
CA VAL A 428 -3.20 -1.10 -15.04
C VAL A 428 -4.49 -0.97 -15.85
N LEU A 429 -5.57 -0.45 -15.26
CA LEU A 429 -6.82 -0.23 -16.00
C LEU A 429 -6.64 0.78 -17.14
N ASP A 430 -5.91 1.88 -16.92
CA ASP A 430 -5.63 2.86 -17.97
C ASP A 430 -4.81 2.25 -19.12
N ALA A 431 -3.85 1.37 -18.80
CA ALA A 431 -3.08 0.64 -19.81
C ALA A 431 -3.97 -0.34 -20.61
N VAL A 432 -4.86 -1.07 -19.93
CA VAL A 432 -5.84 -1.96 -20.57
C VAL A 432 -6.77 -1.16 -21.48
N ASP A 433 -7.37 -0.07 -21.00
CA ASP A 433 -8.28 0.79 -21.76
C ASP A 433 -7.59 1.38 -23.01
N ALA A 434 -6.32 1.79 -22.88
CA ALA A 434 -5.51 2.28 -24.00
C ALA A 434 -5.22 1.18 -25.03
N SER A 435 -4.90 -0.05 -24.59
CA SER A 435 -4.65 -1.18 -25.50
C SER A 435 -5.91 -1.62 -26.26
N GLN A 436 -7.08 -1.60 -25.61
CA GLN A 436 -8.36 -1.92 -26.25
C GLN A 436 -8.78 -0.84 -27.25
N SER A 437 -8.60 0.43 -26.91
CA SER A 437 -8.87 1.56 -27.82
C SER A 437 -7.99 1.53 -29.08
N SER A 438 -6.78 0.97 -28.97
CA SER A 438 -5.83 0.80 -30.08
C SER A 438 -6.21 -0.37 -30.99
N CYS A 439 -6.84 -1.41 -30.44
CA CYS A 439 -7.25 -2.60 -31.19
C CYS A 439 -8.55 -2.41 -31.98
N CYS A 440 -9.37 -1.41 -31.63
CA CYS A 440 -10.62 -1.08 -32.31
C CYS A 440 -10.45 -0.13 -33.53
N ILE A 441 -9.21 0.25 -33.89
CA ILE A 441 -8.91 1.13 -35.04
C ILE A 441 -8.18 0.37 -36.17
N SER A 442 -8.05 -0.97 -36.10
CA SER A 442 -7.46 -1.80 -37.16
C SER A 442 -8.51 -2.47 -38.04
#